data_AF-G8TV19-F1
#
_entry.id   AF-G8TV19-F1
#
_cell.length_a   1.000
_cell.length_b   1.000
_cell.length_c   1.000
_cell.angle_alpha   90.00
_cell.angle_beta   90.00
_cell.angle_gamma   90.00
#
_symmetry.space_group_name_H-M   'P 1'
#
loop_
_entity.id
_entity.type
_entity.pdbx_description
1 polymer ?
#
loop_
_entity_poly.entity_id
_entity_poly.type
_entity_poly.pdbx_seq_one_letter_code
_entity_poly.pdbx_strand_id
1 'polypeptide(L)'
;MPKKTIYIRDSDVELWEQAESVAKNGESVSAVLSEALRQYLTGHQTRTAWVRLKGAEDGIRVRVEPAPDGWLIGVPPLASGGTPVLQALKQAGIWIPDAITAQLRSGSAPLWVWIPATVITGLWLITPEGLTGIDYVDLARHAWPRLVGAAKARQTMSYSELGQQLGGLHPLHQVPAVLDVIERWCLTHGHPDLTGVVVSKNTGLPGADFWRQNGWAELPLAERVDRWRQTQTELAAADWSETPPF
;
A
#
# COMPACT_ATOMS: atom_id res chain seq x y z
N MET A 1 -20.63 4.14 0.02
CA MET A 1 -20.50 2.98 0.92
C MET A 1 -21.51 3.11 2.05
N PRO A 2 -22.20 2.05 2.47
CA PRO A 2 -23.03 2.12 3.66
C PRO A 2 -22.15 2.48 4.85
N LYS A 3 -22.52 3.51 5.61
CA LYS A 3 -21.83 3.85 6.87
C LYS A 3 -22.06 2.69 7.82
N LYS A 4 -21.03 1.86 8.03
CA LYS A 4 -21.05 0.83 9.08
C LYS A 4 -20.71 1.52 10.39
N THR A 5 -21.69 1.64 11.27
CA THR A 5 -21.47 2.09 12.64
C THR A 5 -20.75 0.98 13.40
N ILE A 6 -19.58 1.31 13.97
CA ILE A 6 -18.86 0.41 14.88
C ILE A 6 -19.38 0.72 16.28
N TYR A 7 -19.91 -0.29 16.97
CA TYR A 7 -20.29 -0.19 18.37
C TYR A 7 -19.14 -0.68 19.23
N ILE A 8 -18.77 0.12 20.21
CA ILE A 8 -17.68 -0.15 21.16
C ILE A 8 -18.35 -0.43 22.49
N ARG A 9 -17.85 -1.41 23.23
CA ARG A 9 -18.33 -1.67 24.59
C ARG A 9 -17.78 -0.61 25.52
N ASP A 10 -18.53 -0.26 26.57
CA ASP A 10 -18.09 0.73 27.56
C ASP A 10 -16.74 0.36 28.22
N SER A 11 -16.41 -0.93 28.28
CA SER A 11 -15.11 -1.43 28.78
C SER A 11 -13.91 -1.12 27.88
N ASP A 12 -14.16 -0.77 26.62
CA ASP A 12 -13.13 -0.67 25.58
C ASP A 12 -12.90 0.80 25.14
N VAL A 13 -13.48 1.77 25.86
CA VAL A 13 -13.42 3.21 25.57
C VAL A 13 -12.00 3.75 25.60
N GLU A 14 -11.18 3.32 26.56
CA GLU A 14 -9.78 3.76 26.67
C GLU A 14 -8.94 3.36 25.44
N LEU A 15 -9.24 2.20 24.86
CA LEU A 15 -8.62 1.69 23.65
C LEU A 15 -9.05 2.49 22.40
N TRP A 16 -10.29 2.99 22.41
CA TRP A 16 -10.79 3.88 21.37
C TRP A 16 -10.14 5.27 21.42
N GLU A 17 -10.02 5.85 22.61
CA GLU A 17 -9.33 7.14 22.81
C GLU A 17 -7.86 7.06 22.36
N GLN A 18 -7.20 5.93 22.62
CA GLN A 18 -5.86 5.66 22.10
C GLN A 18 -5.84 5.60 20.57
N ALA A 19 -6.78 4.90 19.93
CA ALA A 19 -6.87 4.84 18.48
C ALA A 19 -7.16 6.22 17.85
N GLU A 20 -7.98 7.05 18.50
CA GLU A 20 -8.22 8.45 18.13
C GLU A 20 -6.95 9.29 18.22
N SER A 21 -6.17 9.13 19.28
CA SER A 21 -4.90 9.86 19.45
C SER A 21 -3.85 9.50 18.39
N VAL A 22 -3.91 8.28 17.85
CA VAL A 22 -3.00 7.75 16.82
C VAL A 22 -3.44 8.17 15.42
N ALA A 23 -4.74 8.37 15.18
CA ALA A 23 -5.26 8.89 13.92
C ALA A 23 -4.78 10.33 13.67
N LYS A 24 -3.81 10.51 12.77
CA LYS A 24 -3.27 11.84 12.44
C LYS A 24 -4.17 12.56 11.43
N ASN A 25 -4.03 13.89 11.36
CA ASN A 25 -4.82 14.80 10.51
C ASN A 25 -5.23 14.20 9.15
N GLY A 26 -6.50 13.78 9.06
CA GLY A 26 -7.14 13.27 7.85
C GLY A 26 -7.42 11.76 7.84
N GLU A 27 -6.83 10.99 8.76
CA GLU A 27 -7.11 9.56 8.91
C GLU A 27 -8.34 9.32 9.78
N SER A 28 -9.22 8.41 9.35
CA SER A 28 -10.36 8.00 10.18
C SER A 28 -9.93 6.96 11.21
N VAL A 29 -10.46 7.03 12.43
CA VAL A 29 -10.25 6.03 13.50
C VAL A 29 -10.55 4.61 13.02
N SER A 30 -11.59 4.43 12.20
CA SER A 30 -11.92 3.13 11.58
C SER A 30 -10.80 2.56 10.71
N ALA A 31 -10.01 3.40 10.05
CA ALA A 31 -8.88 2.96 9.23
C ALA A 31 -7.73 2.47 10.14
N VAL A 32 -7.43 3.21 11.20
CA VAL A 32 -6.44 2.83 12.22
C VAL A 32 -6.80 1.49 12.87
N LEU A 33 -8.07 1.32 13.25
CA LEU A 33 -8.55 0.08 13.88
C LEU A 33 -8.61 -1.10 12.92
N SER A 34 -8.99 -0.88 11.66
CA SER A 34 -8.99 -1.94 10.64
C SER A 34 -7.57 -2.43 10.36
N GLU A 35 -6.60 -1.52 10.35
CA GLU A 35 -5.20 -1.87 10.17
C GLU A 35 -4.62 -2.59 11.40
N ALA A 36 -4.93 -2.13 12.61
CA ALA A 36 -4.52 -2.81 13.85
C ALA A 36 -5.13 -4.21 13.96
N LEU A 37 -6.42 -4.36 13.64
CA LEU A 37 -7.11 -5.65 13.60
C LEU A 37 -6.54 -6.56 12.51
N ARG A 38 -6.21 -6.02 11.33
CA ARG A 38 -5.53 -6.77 10.27
C ARG A 38 -4.20 -7.32 10.78
N GLN A 39 -3.37 -6.48 11.40
CA GLN A 39 -2.07 -6.88 11.97
C GLN A 39 -2.20 -7.92 13.08
N TYR A 40 -3.24 -7.81 13.92
CA TYR A 40 -3.54 -8.80 14.95
C TYR A 40 -3.96 -10.14 14.35
N LEU A 41 -4.83 -10.12 13.34
CA LEU A 41 -5.37 -11.32 12.69
C LEU A 41 -4.36 -12.01 11.75
N THR A 42 -3.37 -11.30 11.20
CA THR A 42 -2.35 -11.88 10.31
C THR A 42 -1.11 -12.42 11.04
N GLY A 43 -1.08 -12.36 12.38
CA GLY A 43 0.08 -12.73 13.18
C GLY A 43 1.15 -11.62 13.19
N HIS A 44 1.91 -11.52 14.27
CA HIS A 44 2.96 -10.50 14.43
C HIS A 44 4.02 -10.63 13.33
N GLN A 45 3.84 -9.90 12.23
CA GLN A 45 4.81 -9.88 11.16
C GLN A 45 6.05 -9.10 11.60
N THR A 46 7.22 -9.72 11.45
CA THR A 46 8.50 -9.05 11.57
C THR A 46 8.55 -7.77 10.71
N ARG A 47 8.88 -6.63 11.31
CA ARG A 47 9.04 -5.35 10.61
C ARG A 47 10.48 -4.89 10.64
N THR A 48 10.93 -4.13 9.64
CA THR A 48 12.21 -3.42 9.75
C THR A 48 11.96 -2.10 10.48
N ALA A 49 12.86 -1.72 11.38
CA ALA A 49 12.76 -0.49 12.14
C ALA A 49 14.13 0.12 12.39
N TRP A 50 14.16 1.44 12.55
CA TRP A 50 15.24 2.16 13.19
C TRP A 50 14.93 2.19 14.68
N VAL A 51 15.84 1.70 15.52
CA VAL A 51 15.68 1.59 16.97
C VAL A 51 16.78 2.38 17.64
N ARG A 52 16.43 3.22 18.60
CA ARG A 52 17.38 3.92 19.48
C ARG A 52 17.22 3.41 20.90
N LEU A 53 18.28 2.80 21.44
CA LEU A 53 18.30 2.29 22.79
C LEU A 53 18.84 3.35 23.77
N LYS A 54 18.34 3.34 24.99
CA LYS A 54 18.82 4.23 26.07
C LYS A 54 20.29 3.92 26.34
N GLY A 55 21.16 4.92 26.21
CA GLY A 55 22.61 4.77 26.44
C GLY A 55 23.41 4.33 25.21
N ALA A 56 22.77 3.94 24.11
CA ALA A 56 23.46 3.74 22.84
C ALA A 56 23.74 5.08 22.15
N GLU A 57 24.93 5.22 21.57
CA GLU A 57 25.36 6.45 20.88
C GLU A 57 24.55 6.64 19.58
N ASP A 58 24.41 5.57 18.82
CA ASP A 58 23.71 5.53 17.53
C ASP A 58 22.44 4.67 17.58
N GLY A 59 21.51 4.95 16.67
CA GLY A 59 20.40 4.05 16.40
C GLY A 59 20.78 2.94 15.44
N ILE A 60 20.06 1.83 15.52
CA ILE A 60 20.31 0.60 14.78
C ILE A 60 19.13 0.28 13.86
N ARG A 61 19.43 -0.18 12.64
CA ARG A 61 18.43 -0.70 11.71
C ARG A 61 18.30 -2.21 11.91
N VAL A 62 17.16 -2.66 12.41
CA VAL A 62 16.94 -4.05 12.82
C VAL A 62 15.54 -4.53 12.46
N ARG A 63 15.35 -5.84 12.49
CA ARG A 63 14.02 -6.44 12.45
C ARG A 63 13.41 -6.42 13.86
N VAL A 64 12.13 -6.11 13.97
CA VAL A 64 11.41 -6.02 15.23
C VAL A 64 10.07 -6.73 15.17
N GLU A 65 9.66 -7.29 16.30
CA GLU A 65 8.30 -7.82 16.51
C GLU A 65 7.75 -7.24 17.82
N PRO A 66 6.49 -6.78 17.84
CA PRO A 66 5.85 -6.34 19.07
C PRO A 66 5.73 -7.54 20.03
N ALA A 67 6.05 -7.32 21.30
CA ALA A 67 5.92 -8.30 22.36
C ALA A 67 5.26 -7.64 23.58
N PRO A 68 4.67 -8.42 24.51
CA PRO A 68 4.20 -7.86 25.78
C PRO A 68 5.31 -7.04 26.46
N ASP A 69 4.96 -5.80 26.84
CA ASP A 69 5.81 -4.83 27.55
C ASP A 69 7.15 -4.47 26.86
N GLY A 70 7.26 -4.72 25.55
CA GLY A 70 8.51 -4.49 24.84
C GLY A 70 8.48 -4.92 23.38
N TRP A 71 9.67 -5.24 22.87
CA TRP A 71 9.89 -5.61 21.48
C TRP A 71 10.91 -6.72 21.39
N LEU A 72 10.69 -7.70 20.53
CA LEU A 72 11.74 -8.60 20.08
C LEU A 72 12.56 -7.87 19.03
N ILE A 73 13.87 -7.78 19.23
CA ILE A 73 14.83 -7.23 18.25
C ILE A 73 15.63 -8.37 17.65
N GLY A 74 15.60 -8.48 16.32
CA GLY A 74 16.37 -9.44 15.55
C GLY A 74 17.80 -8.96 15.37
N VAL A 75 18.73 -9.63 16.05
CA VAL A 75 20.18 -9.44 15.93
C VAL A 75 20.69 -10.33 14.78
N PRO A 76 21.13 -9.77 13.66
CA PRO A 76 21.63 -10.57 12.55
C PRO A 76 22.98 -11.21 12.89
N PRO A 77 23.41 -12.25 12.15
CA PRO A 77 24.77 -12.77 12.26
C PRO A 77 25.83 -11.65 12.13
N LEU A 78 26.96 -11.79 12.83
CA LEU A 78 28.00 -10.75 12.84
C LEU A 78 28.54 -10.47 11.42
N ALA A 79 28.65 -11.50 10.59
CA ALA A 79 29.06 -11.38 9.18
C ALA A 79 28.06 -10.61 8.31
N SER A 80 26.80 -10.47 8.74
CA SER A 80 25.71 -9.81 7.99
C SER A 80 25.24 -8.52 8.65
N GLY A 81 26.12 -7.85 9.42
CA GLY A 81 25.80 -6.58 10.07
C GLY A 81 25.31 -6.69 11.52
N GLY A 82 25.59 -7.81 12.20
CA GLY A 82 25.25 -7.98 13.63
C GLY A 82 26.12 -7.16 14.59
N THR A 83 27.33 -6.76 14.18
CA THR A 83 28.28 -6.07 15.06
C THR A 83 27.76 -4.74 15.62
N PRO A 84 27.18 -3.82 14.80
CA PRO A 84 26.63 -2.57 15.32
C PRO A 84 25.44 -2.80 16.27
N VAL A 85 24.61 -3.81 15.98
CA VAL A 85 23.46 -4.17 16.83
C VAL A 85 23.94 -4.66 18.19
N LEU A 86 24.92 -5.57 18.21
CA LEU A 86 25.48 -6.10 19.46
C LEU A 86 26.18 -5.01 20.28
N GLN A 87 26.86 -4.06 19.63
CA GLN A 87 27.47 -2.92 20.30
C GLN A 87 26.42 -2.01 20.95
N ALA A 88 25.34 -1.67 20.24
CA ALA A 88 24.26 -0.85 20.77
C ALA A 88 23.57 -1.52 21.97
N LEU A 89 23.36 -2.84 21.93
CA LEU A 89 22.82 -3.61 23.06
C LEU A 89 23.73 -3.51 24.29
N LYS A 90 25.05 -3.68 24.10
CA LYS A 90 26.04 -3.54 25.19
C LYS A 90 26.09 -2.14 25.78
N GLN A 91 26.06 -1.10 24.94
CA GLN A 91 26.03 0.30 25.37
C GLN A 91 24.75 0.61 26.17
N ALA A 92 23.63 -0.02 25.82
CA ALA A 92 22.38 0.08 26.55
C ALA A 92 22.34 -0.76 27.85
N GLY A 93 23.45 -1.39 28.25
CA GLY A 93 23.54 -2.21 29.45
C GLY A 93 22.82 -3.56 29.34
N ILE A 94 22.45 -3.98 28.12
CA ILE A 94 21.82 -5.28 27.89
C ILE A 94 22.91 -6.34 27.84
N TRP A 95 22.88 -7.23 28.83
CA TRP A 95 23.82 -8.34 28.91
C TRP A 95 23.50 -9.41 27.85
N ILE A 96 24.50 -9.78 27.06
CA ILE A 96 24.42 -10.84 26.05
C ILE A 96 25.44 -11.92 26.40
N PRO A 97 25.02 -13.18 26.65
CA PRO A 97 25.94 -14.26 26.99
C PRO A 97 26.97 -14.55 25.88
N ASP A 98 28.16 -15.02 26.26
CA ASP A 98 29.22 -15.37 25.30
C ASP A 98 28.80 -16.49 24.34
N ALA A 99 27.97 -17.45 24.80
CA ALA A 99 27.40 -18.50 23.96
C ALA A 99 26.54 -17.92 22.82
N ILE A 100 25.75 -16.88 23.11
CA ILE A 100 24.95 -16.17 22.09
C ILE A 100 25.86 -15.42 21.12
N THR A 101 26.92 -14.78 21.64
CA THR A 101 27.92 -14.10 20.80
C THR A 101 28.63 -15.10 19.87
N ALA A 102 28.95 -16.31 20.35
CA ALA A 102 29.52 -17.38 19.53
C ALA A 102 28.53 -17.84 18.45
N GLN A 103 27.25 -18.01 18.80
CA GLN A 103 26.20 -18.38 17.84
C GLN A 103 26.00 -17.32 16.75
N LEU A 104 26.08 -16.02 17.08
CA LEU A 104 26.03 -14.94 16.09
C LEU A 104 27.25 -14.91 15.17
N ARG A 105 28.40 -15.45 15.59
CA ARG A 105 29.60 -15.59 14.75
C ARG A 105 29.49 -16.74 13.76
N SER A 106 28.92 -17.87 14.19
CA SER A 106 28.87 -19.10 13.39
C SER A 106 27.53 -19.33 12.67
N GLY A 107 26.48 -18.61 13.04
CA GLY A 107 25.11 -18.84 12.57
C GLY A 107 24.76 -18.09 11.28
N SER A 108 23.76 -18.60 10.56
CA SER A 108 23.19 -17.99 9.34
C SER A 108 21.84 -17.31 9.56
N ALA A 109 21.26 -17.42 10.75
CA ALA A 109 19.94 -16.89 11.09
C ALA A 109 20.03 -15.77 12.16
N PRO A 110 19.09 -14.80 12.16
CA PRO A 110 19.01 -13.80 13.20
C PRO A 110 18.64 -14.45 14.55
N LEU A 111 19.15 -13.88 15.63
CA LEU A 111 18.73 -14.22 16.98
C LEU A 111 17.81 -13.13 17.53
N TRP A 112 16.71 -13.53 18.13
CA TRP A 112 15.73 -12.61 18.69
C TRP A 112 16.01 -12.32 20.16
N VAL A 113 16.15 -11.04 20.51
CA VAL A 113 16.41 -10.58 21.86
C VAL A 113 15.22 -9.74 22.31
N TRP A 114 14.58 -10.09 23.42
CA TRP A 114 13.52 -9.29 24.01
C TRP A 114 14.08 -8.05 24.71
N ILE A 115 13.55 -6.89 24.36
CA ILE A 115 13.94 -5.59 24.90
C ILE A 115 12.71 -4.92 25.53
N PRO A 116 12.76 -4.52 26.82
CA PRO A 116 11.66 -3.82 27.46
C PRO A 116 11.46 -2.43 26.84
N ALA A 117 10.21 -1.96 26.77
CA ALA A 117 9.86 -0.66 26.20
C ALA A 117 10.61 0.50 26.88
N THR A 118 10.92 0.38 28.18
CA THR A 118 11.65 1.39 28.96
C THR A 118 13.11 1.61 28.53
N VAL A 119 13.68 0.66 27.78
CA VAL A 119 15.05 0.76 27.23
C VAL A 119 15.04 1.33 25.80
N ILE A 120 13.88 1.42 25.15
CA ILE A 120 13.74 1.99 23.80
C ILE A 120 13.38 3.48 23.91
N THR A 121 14.29 4.34 23.45
CA THR A 121 14.10 5.80 23.44
C THR A 121 13.55 6.32 22.12
N GLY A 122 13.59 5.50 21.07
CA GLY A 122 12.98 5.79 19.78
C GLY A 122 12.80 4.53 18.96
N LEU A 123 11.65 4.41 18.30
CA LEU A 123 11.33 3.32 17.40
C LEU A 123 10.61 3.90 16.18
N TRP A 124 11.27 3.82 15.02
CA TRP A 124 10.72 4.25 13.75
C TRP A 124 10.60 3.04 12.84
N LEU A 125 9.38 2.59 12.61
CA LEU A 125 9.14 1.50 11.66
C LEU A 125 9.57 1.97 10.26
N ILE A 126 10.55 1.26 9.70
CA ILE A 126 10.99 1.46 8.32
C ILE A 126 10.03 0.62 7.49
N THR A 127 9.06 1.29 6.91
CA THR A 127 8.30 0.73 5.80
C THR A 127 9.32 0.38 4.71
N PRO A 128 9.33 -0.87 4.19
CA PRO A 128 10.09 -1.21 3.00
C PRO A 128 9.91 -0.12 1.95
N GLU A 129 11.00 0.26 1.28
CA GLU A 129 10.90 1.10 0.08
C GLU A 129 9.93 0.38 -0.88
N GLY A 130 8.74 0.96 -1.07
CA GLY A 130 7.60 0.31 -1.73
C GLY A 130 6.29 0.24 -0.91
N LEU A 131 6.31 0.54 0.39
CA LEU A 131 5.10 0.54 1.25
C LEU A 131 4.61 1.95 1.66
N THR A 132 4.94 2.97 0.87
CA THR A 132 4.30 4.31 0.94
C THR A 132 3.65 4.74 -0.38
N GLY A 133 3.33 3.78 -1.25
CA GLY A 133 2.56 4.03 -2.46
C GLY A 133 1.63 2.86 -2.71
N ILE A 134 0.40 3.15 -3.08
CA ILE A 134 -0.44 2.15 -3.72
C ILE A 134 0.30 1.64 -4.96
N ASP A 135 0.50 0.33 -5.09
CA ASP A 135 1.08 -0.27 -6.30
C ASP A 135 0.06 -0.19 -7.43
N TYR A 136 0.07 0.94 -8.13
CA TYR A 136 -0.84 1.19 -9.24
C TYR A 136 -0.58 0.27 -10.43
N VAL A 137 0.62 -0.33 -10.56
CA VAL A 137 0.91 -1.30 -11.62
C VAL A 137 0.22 -2.62 -11.30
N ASP A 138 0.33 -3.11 -10.07
CA ASP A 138 -0.39 -4.31 -9.64
C ASP A 138 -1.91 -4.12 -9.74
N LEU A 139 -2.43 -2.98 -9.29
CA LEU A 139 -3.85 -2.66 -9.46
C LEU A 139 -4.26 -2.51 -10.93
N ALA A 140 -3.40 -2.00 -11.80
CA ALA A 140 -3.64 -1.94 -13.24
C ALA A 140 -3.71 -3.34 -13.86
N ARG A 141 -2.86 -4.28 -13.42
CA ARG A 141 -2.94 -5.68 -13.83
C ARG A 141 -4.28 -6.31 -13.42
N HIS A 142 -4.77 -5.99 -12.22
CA HIS A 142 -6.10 -6.42 -11.76
C HIS A 142 -7.25 -5.72 -12.53
N ALA A 143 -7.10 -4.45 -12.88
CA ALA A 143 -8.11 -3.69 -13.62
C ALA A 143 -8.25 -4.18 -15.07
N TRP A 144 -7.12 -4.55 -15.71
CA TRP A 144 -7.04 -4.92 -17.12
C TRP A 144 -8.15 -5.88 -17.61
N PRO A 145 -8.31 -7.11 -17.06
CA PRO A 145 -9.32 -8.05 -17.55
C PRO A 145 -10.76 -7.52 -17.39
N ARG A 146 -11.01 -6.63 -16.42
CA ARG A 146 -12.33 -6.01 -16.21
C ARG A 146 -12.63 -4.99 -17.30
N LEU A 147 -11.65 -4.16 -17.65
CA LEU A 147 -11.79 -3.17 -18.73
C LEU A 147 -11.90 -3.86 -20.10
N VAL A 148 -11.09 -4.89 -20.34
CA VAL A 148 -11.20 -5.73 -21.56
C VAL A 148 -12.59 -6.37 -21.66
N GLY A 149 -13.09 -6.93 -20.56
CA GLY A 149 -14.45 -7.50 -20.52
C GLY A 149 -15.52 -6.46 -20.84
N ALA A 150 -15.43 -5.26 -20.26
CA ALA A 150 -16.36 -4.16 -20.54
C ALA A 150 -16.27 -3.69 -22.01
N ALA A 151 -15.07 -3.55 -22.56
CA ALA A 151 -14.85 -3.19 -23.95
C ALA A 151 -15.48 -4.21 -24.92
N LYS A 152 -15.21 -5.51 -24.71
CA LYS A 152 -15.80 -6.60 -25.52
C LYS A 152 -17.33 -6.61 -25.41
N ALA A 153 -17.87 -6.33 -24.23
CA ALA A 153 -19.32 -6.25 -24.00
C ALA A 153 -19.97 -4.95 -24.48
N ARG A 154 -19.19 -3.97 -24.98
CA ARG A 154 -19.64 -2.61 -25.31
C ARG A 154 -20.34 -1.93 -24.14
N GLN A 155 -19.83 -2.18 -22.94
CA GLN A 155 -20.32 -1.60 -21.69
C GLN A 155 -19.33 -0.57 -21.16
N THR A 156 -19.87 0.42 -20.46
CA THR A 156 -19.06 1.37 -19.70
C THR A 156 -19.22 1.09 -18.21
N MET A 157 -18.24 1.51 -17.42
CA MET A 157 -18.31 1.47 -15.96
C MET A 157 -17.89 2.81 -15.39
N SER A 158 -18.41 3.16 -14.22
CA SER A 158 -18.02 4.38 -13.53
C SER A 158 -16.71 4.24 -12.77
N TYR A 159 -15.99 5.35 -12.57
CA TYR A 159 -14.81 5.39 -11.69
C TYR A 159 -15.08 4.78 -10.29
N SER A 160 -16.28 5.01 -9.74
CA SER A 160 -16.67 4.42 -8.45
C SER A 160 -16.87 2.91 -8.50
N GLU A 161 -17.41 2.38 -9.59
CA GLU A 161 -17.59 0.93 -9.76
C GLU A 161 -16.24 0.25 -9.91
N LEU A 162 -15.35 0.80 -10.74
CA LEU A 162 -13.98 0.28 -10.90
C LEU A 162 -13.23 0.33 -9.56
N GLY A 163 -13.28 1.46 -8.84
CA GLY A 163 -12.63 1.59 -7.53
C GLY A 163 -13.15 0.58 -6.52
N GLN A 164 -14.45 0.31 -6.49
CA GLN A 164 -15.04 -0.73 -5.63
C GLN A 164 -14.57 -2.13 -6.02
N GLN A 165 -14.49 -2.44 -7.32
CA GLN A 165 -14.02 -3.75 -7.82
C GLN A 165 -12.53 -4.00 -7.55
N LEU A 166 -11.75 -2.93 -7.33
CA LEU A 166 -10.31 -2.96 -7.01
C LEU A 166 -10.03 -2.84 -5.50
N GLY A 167 -11.02 -3.14 -4.65
CA GLY A 167 -10.81 -3.17 -3.20
C GLY A 167 -11.13 -1.86 -2.47
N GLY A 168 -11.94 -0.98 -3.07
CA GLY A 168 -12.43 0.24 -2.43
C GLY A 168 -11.57 1.48 -2.66
N LEU A 169 -10.93 1.56 -3.83
CA LEU A 169 -10.12 2.72 -4.21
C LEU A 169 -10.95 3.99 -4.33
N HIS A 170 -10.35 5.13 -3.96
CA HIS A 170 -10.96 6.43 -4.09
C HIS A 170 -11.09 6.84 -5.58
N PRO A 171 -12.31 7.13 -6.07
CA PRO A 171 -12.58 7.31 -7.50
C PRO A 171 -11.91 8.55 -8.12
N LEU A 172 -11.59 9.58 -7.32
CA LEU A 172 -11.01 10.84 -7.83
C LEU A 172 -9.48 10.89 -7.79
N HIS A 173 -8.82 9.95 -7.10
CA HIS A 173 -7.37 10.05 -6.85
C HIS A 173 -6.62 8.76 -7.15
N GLN A 174 -7.18 7.63 -6.72
CA GLN A 174 -6.50 6.34 -6.83
C GLN A 174 -6.87 5.62 -8.13
N VAL A 175 -8.15 5.66 -8.53
CA VAL A 175 -8.57 5.07 -9.81
C VAL A 175 -7.90 5.74 -11.01
N PRO A 176 -7.81 7.09 -11.11
CA PRO A 176 -7.06 7.73 -12.19
C PRO A 176 -5.60 7.26 -12.27
N ALA A 177 -4.91 7.14 -11.14
CA ALA A 177 -3.52 6.67 -11.13
C ALA A 177 -3.37 5.21 -11.63
N VAL A 178 -4.37 4.35 -11.40
CA VAL A 178 -4.43 3.00 -12.01
C VAL A 178 -4.62 3.10 -13.53
N LEU A 179 -5.55 3.94 -13.97
CA LEU A 179 -5.87 4.12 -15.39
C LEU A 179 -4.68 4.71 -16.16
N ASP A 180 -3.93 5.64 -15.59
CA ASP A 180 -2.73 6.24 -16.19
C ASP A 180 -1.65 5.19 -16.55
N VAL A 181 -1.58 4.06 -15.83
CA VAL A 181 -0.67 2.96 -16.18
C VAL A 181 -1.12 2.27 -17.47
N ILE A 182 -2.42 1.99 -17.56
CA ILE A 182 -3.04 1.30 -18.70
C ILE A 182 -3.02 2.20 -19.94
N GLU A 183 -3.46 3.44 -19.79
CA GLU A 183 -3.54 4.44 -20.87
C GLU A 183 -2.16 4.67 -21.51
N ARG A 184 -1.12 4.90 -20.70
CA ARG A 184 0.25 5.06 -21.20
C ARG A 184 0.72 3.82 -21.97
N TRP A 185 0.38 2.62 -21.51
CA TRP A 185 0.73 1.40 -22.24
C TRP A 185 0.01 1.35 -23.59
N CYS A 186 -1.31 1.59 -23.62
CA CYS A 186 -2.10 1.59 -24.85
C CYS A 186 -1.55 2.59 -25.87
N LEU A 187 -1.33 3.84 -25.45
CA LEU A 187 -0.82 4.91 -26.31
C LEU A 187 0.60 4.61 -26.83
N THR A 188 1.49 4.09 -25.97
CA THR A 188 2.87 3.76 -26.37
C THR A 188 2.92 2.64 -27.42
N HIS A 189 1.95 1.72 -27.40
CA HIS A 189 1.90 0.56 -28.30
C HIS A 189 0.90 0.72 -29.45
N GLY A 190 0.29 1.91 -29.61
CA GLY A 190 -0.65 2.20 -30.69
C GLY A 190 -1.98 1.46 -30.59
N HIS A 191 -2.36 1.00 -29.39
CA HIS A 191 -3.67 0.42 -29.14
C HIS A 191 -4.70 1.51 -28.84
N PRO A 192 -5.99 1.29 -29.17
CA PRO A 192 -7.04 2.19 -28.73
C PRO A 192 -7.08 2.26 -27.20
N ASP A 193 -7.32 3.45 -26.65
CA ASP A 193 -7.22 3.71 -25.22
C ASP A 193 -8.32 2.98 -24.43
N LEU A 194 -7.91 1.87 -23.80
CA LEU A 194 -8.81 0.98 -23.07
C LEU A 194 -9.49 1.68 -21.89
N THR A 195 -8.90 2.76 -21.37
CA THR A 195 -9.50 3.52 -20.26
C THR A 195 -10.77 4.27 -20.68
N GLY A 196 -11.03 4.40 -21.98
CA GLY A 196 -12.24 5.02 -22.52
C GLY A 196 -13.55 4.32 -22.12
N VAL A 197 -13.51 3.08 -21.63
CA VAL A 197 -14.69 2.40 -21.06
C VAL A 197 -15.08 2.92 -19.66
N VAL A 198 -14.21 3.70 -19.02
CA VAL A 198 -14.45 4.27 -17.69
C VAL A 198 -15.00 5.69 -17.82
N VAL A 199 -16.18 5.93 -17.26
CA VAL A 199 -16.92 7.18 -17.41
C VAL A 199 -17.32 7.81 -16.07
N SER A 200 -17.65 9.09 -16.08
CA SER A 200 -18.31 9.73 -14.96
C SER A 200 -19.73 9.20 -14.80
N LYS A 201 -20.11 8.85 -13.58
CA LYS A 201 -21.47 8.39 -13.25
C LYS A 201 -22.55 9.42 -13.60
N ASN A 202 -22.22 10.70 -13.52
CA ASN A 202 -23.19 11.79 -13.69
C ASN A 202 -23.42 12.16 -15.15
N THR A 203 -22.38 12.06 -15.98
CA THR A 203 -22.44 12.51 -17.39
C THR A 203 -22.47 11.35 -18.37
N GLY A 204 -22.04 10.15 -17.97
CA GLY A 204 -21.83 9.03 -18.88
C GLY A 204 -20.69 9.26 -19.87
N LEU A 205 -19.83 10.26 -19.62
CA LEU A 205 -18.72 10.63 -20.47
C LEU A 205 -17.37 10.42 -19.75
N PRO A 206 -16.28 10.16 -20.48
CA PRO A 206 -14.93 10.11 -19.91
C PRO A 206 -14.52 11.39 -19.16
N GLY A 207 -13.57 11.22 -18.23
CA GLY A 207 -12.97 12.29 -17.45
C GLY A 207 -12.13 13.27 -18.28
N ALA A 208 -11.77 14.39 -17.67
CA ALA A 208 -10.98 15.45 -18.33
C ALA A 208 -9.62 14.95 -18.85
N ASP A 209 -8.98 14.04 -18.11
CA ASP A 209 -7.64 13.56 -18.45
C ASP A 209 -7.63 12.66 -19.68
N PHE A 210 -8.65 11.82 -19.86
CA PHE A 210 -8.83 11.03 -21.09
C PHE A 210 -8.85 11.93 -22.34
N TRP A 211 -9.59 13.04 -22.30
CA TRP A 211 -9.61 14.00 -23.41
C TRP A 211 -8.24 14.63 -23.66
N ARG A 212 -7.51 14.94 -22.60
CA ARG A 212 -6.19 15.60 -22.68
C ARG A 212 -5.15 14.68 -23.29
N GLN A 213 -5.09 13.44 -22.82
CA GLN A 213 -4.09 12.45 -23.22
C GLN A 213 -4.31 11.98 -24.66
N ASN A 214 -5.58 11.87 -25.09
CA ASN A 214 -5.92 11.58 -26.48
C ASN A 214 -5.80 12.82 -27.42
N GLY A 215 -5.41 13.99 -26.89
CA GLY A 215 -5.23 15.21 -27.69
C GLY A 215 -6.53 15.87 -28.16
N TRP A 216 -7.65 15.62 -27.46
CA TRP A 216 -8.99 16.07 -27.81
C TRP A 216 -9.53 17.18 -26.89
N ALA A 217 -8.76 17.61 -25.88
CA ALA A 217 -9.23 18.58 -24.87
C ALA A 217 -9.78 19.88 -25.47
N GLU A 218 -9.15 20.37 -26.54
CA GLU A 218 -9.50 21.64 -27.20
C GLU A 218 -10.65 21.49 -28.22
N LEU A 219 -11.13 20.27 -28.48
CA LEU A 219 -12.20 20.05 -29.45
C LEU A 219 -13.58 20.43 -28.88
N PRO A 220 -14.52 20.88 -29.73
CA PRO A 220 -15.91 21.03 -29.34
C PRO A 220 -16.46 19.74 -28.71
N LEU A 221 -17.33 19.87 -27.70
CA LEU A 221 -17.83 18.70 -26.95
C LEU A 221 -18.49 17.66 -27.85
N ALA A 222 -19.27 18.09 -28.86
CA ALA A 222 -19.91 17.18 -29.81
C ALA A 222 -18.88 16.31 -30.55
N GLU A 223 -17.78 16.91 -31.00
CA GLU A 223 -16.70 16.20 -31.69
C GLU A 223 -15.95 15.25 -30.74
N ARG A 224 -15.71 15.65 -29.48
CA ARG A 224 -15.13 14.76 -28.46
C ARG A 224 -15.97 13.51 -28.24
N VAL A 225 -17.28 13.67 -28.16
CA VAL A 225 -18.23 12.56 -27.95
C VAL A 225 -18.24 11.62 -29.15
N ASP A 226 -18.22 12.15 -30.37
CA ASP A 226 -18.19 11.33 -31.58
C ASP A 226 -16.88 10.54 -31.70
N ARG A 227 -15.73 11.16 -31.41
CA ARG A 227 -14.44 10.46 -31.36
C ARG A 227 -14.41 9.38 -30.29
N TRP A 228 -14.91 9.66 -29.08
CA TRP A 228 -15.00 8.65 -28.03
C TRP A 228 -15.88 7.47 -28.42
N ARG A 229 -17.02 7.70 -29.07
CA ARG A 229 -17.88 6.61 -29.58
C ARG A 229 -17.18 5.77 -30.65
N GLN A 230 -16.40 6.41 -31.51
CA GLN A 230 -15.54 5.69 -32.45
C GLN A 230 -14.52 4.82 -31.70
N THR A 231 -13.84 5.36 -30.68
CA THR A 231 -12.93 4.59 -29.82
C THR A 231 -13.65 3.42 -29.15
N GLN A 232 -14.88 3.57 -28.65
CA GLN A 232 -15.66 2.44 -28.10
C GLN A 232 -15.86 1.32 -29.14
N THR A 233 -16.06 1.69 -30.41
CA THR A 233 -16.19 0.72 -31.51
C THR A 233 -14.88 0.01 -31.78
N GLU A 234 -13.77 0.75 -31.79
CA GLU A 234 -12.41 0.20 -31.96
C GLU A 234 -12.02 -0.71 -30.80
N LEU A 235 -12.30 -0.30 -29.56
CA LEU A 235 -12.07 -1.10 -28.34
C LEU A 235 -12.81 -2.45 -28.40
N ALA A 236 -14.06 -2.46 -28.87
CA ALA A 236 -14.84 -3.68 -28.99
C ALA A 236 -14.37 -4.61 -30.12
N ALA A 237 -13.71 -4.05 -31.14
CA ALA A 237 -13.19 -4.80 -32.29
C ALA A 237 -11.74 -5.27 -32.11
N ALA A 238 -11.01 -4.68 -31.17
CA ALA A 238 -9.60 -5.00 -30.91
C ALA A 238 -9.42 -6.39 -30.27
N ASP A 239 -8.35 -7.07 -30.68
CA ASP A 239 -7.97 -8.38 -30.14
C ASP A 239 -7.19 -8.23 -28.83
N TRP A 240 -7.93 -8.13 -27.73
CA TRP A 240 -7.35 -7.97 -26.40
C TRP A 240 -6.94 -9.30 -25.77
N SER A 241 -5.68 -9.37 -25.34
CA SER A 241 -5.19 -10.37 -24.38
C SER A 241 -5.91 -10.24 -23.04
N GLU A 242 -6.29 -11.38 -22.44
CA GLU A 242 -6.80 -11.42 -21.07
C GLU A 242 -5.71 -11.16 -20.03
N THR A 243 -4.46 -11.48 -20.37
CA THR A 243 -3.29 -11.22 -19.53
C THR A 243 -2.77 -9.80 -19.76
N PRO A 244 -2.56 -9.00 -18.70
CA PRO A 244 -2.00 -7.66 -18.81
C PRO A 244 -0.54 -7.71 -19.33
N PRO A 245 -0.15 -6.78 -20.21
CA PRO A 245 1.15 -6.79 -20.89
C PRO A 245 2.30 -6.09 -20.14
N PHE A 246 2.09 -5.69 -18.88
CA PHE A 246 3.03 -4.95 -18.04
C PHE A 246 3.10 -5.56 -16.63
#